data_AF-A0A7W7U0D0-F1
#
_entry.id   AF-A0A7W7U0D0-F1
#
_cell.length_a   1.000
_cell.length_b   1.000
_cell.length_c   1.000
_cell.angle_alpha   90.00
_cell.angle_beta   90.00
_cell.angle_gamma   90.00
#
_symmetry.space_group_name_H-M   'P 1'
#
loop_
_entity.id
_entity.type
_entity.pdbx_description
1 polymer ?
#
loop_
_entity_poly.entity_id
_entity_poly.type
_entity_poly.pdbx_seq_one_letter_code
_entity_poly.pdbx_strand_id
1 'polypeptide(L)'
;MQQLVLIEVAAALLLLAWAVDKMLLVPAGVVAVVLVLLAVVRRHRRSLPEWLGTFLALRARSRRASSLTVPEGTEPGFAPLVECDPALRTYAYSDRDRRPVGMVGDGTFLTAVLRVESDGTALRPDRAAKPLPVGIVRDVLSVDGIRLESAQIVQHTQPAPAPHLPVQSMAARNYGPLQAQTGSPAVRITWIALKLDPELCPEAVAARGGGMTGAQKCVVRAADQLASRLAGAGFRASVLTEQELTSALATSSCASPMAIAQAGRGQAQGRRTQETARTWRVDDRRHTTYWVGRWPQLGGRGGGAGASMPQLVALLTSLPALATTFSLTLSGGDRQEVTVTGHVRITGRSDEELVAARHELERAARGVRTGLVRLDREQVPGVLATLPLGGAR
;
A
#
# COMPACT_ATOMS: atom_id res chain seq x y z
N MET A 1 -15.60 -3.56 19.97
CA MET A 1 -15.34 -3.21 21.38
C MET A 1 -15.85 -1.81 21.74
N GLN A 2 -15.49 -0.74 21.01
CA GLN A 2 -15.91 0.64 21.35
C GLN A 2 -17.43 0.88 21.47
N GLN A 3 -18.25 0.17 20.70
CA GLN A 3 -19.72 0.25 20.82
C GLN A 3 -20.25 -0.29 22.15
N LEU A 4 -19.68 -1.38 22.65
CA LEU A 4 -20.04 -1.96 23.94
C LEU A 4 -19.64 -0.99 25.06
N VAL A 5 -18.45 -0.40 24.97
CA VAL A 5 -17.99 0.62 25.93
C VAL A 5 -18.94 1.82 25.98
N LEU A 6 -19.40 2.34 24.83
CA LEU A 6 -20.34 3.48 24.82
C LEU A 6 -21.69 3.14 25.46
N ILE A 7 -22.18 1.91 25.27
CA ILE A 7 -23.44 1.43 25.87
C ILE A 7 -23.25 1.19 27.38
N GLU A 8 -22.12 0.61 27.79
CA GLU A 8 -21.75 0.39 29.19
C GLU A 8 -21.60 1.71 29.94
N VAL A 9 -20.95 2.71 29.34
CA VAL A 9 -20.81 4.07 29.91
C VAL A 9 -22.18 4.75 30.04
N ALA A 10 -23.06 4.60 29.05
CA ALA A 10 -24.43 5.14 29.12
C ALA A 10 -25.24 4.49 30.26
N ALA A 11 -25.13 3.16 30.42
CA ALA A 11 -25.77 2.44 31.52
C ALA A 11 -25.19 2.83 32.89
N ALA A 12 -23.85 2.96 32.99
CA ALA A 12 -23.18 3.37 34.21
C ALA A 12 -23.55 4.80 34.63
N LEU A 13 -23.67 5.74 33.68
CA LEU A 13 -24.12 7.11 33.94
C LEU A 13 -25.54 7.17 34.48
N LEU A 14 -26.45 6.35 33.94
CA LEU A 14 -27.83 6.26 34.44
C LEU A 14 -27.90 5.65 35.85
N LEU A 15 -27.10 4.61 36.13
CA LEU A 15 -27.00 3.99 37.45
C LEU A 15 -26.43 4.94 38.51
N LEU A 16 -25.37 5.67 38.17
CA LEU A 16 -24.77 6.68 39.05
C LEU A 16 -25.74 7.84 39.32
N ALA A 17 -26.43 8.35 38.30
CA ALA A 17 -27.42 9.40 38.49
C ALA A 17 -28.57 8.93 39.38
N TRP A 18 -29.06 7.69 39.19
CA TRP A 18 -30.09 7.10 40.05
C TRP A 18 -29.66 6.96 41.51
N ALA A 19 -28.39 6.59 41.75
CA ALA A 19 -27.84 6.39 43.09
C ALA A 19 -27.58 7.69 43.86
N VAL A 20 -27.27 8.79 43.17
CA VAL A 20 -26.93 10.08 43.79
C VAL A 20 -28.17 10.95 44.02
N ASP A 21 -28.94 11.24 42.98
CA ASP A 21 -30.13 12.10 43.06
C ASP A 21 -31.05 11.88 41.85
N LYS A 22 -32.35 11.64 42.10
CA LYS A 22 -33.35 11.46 41.04
C LYS A 22 -33.47 12.68 40.11
N MET A 23 -33.12 13.89 40.55
CA MET A 23 -33.10 15.07 39.67
C MET A 23 -31.98 15.02 38.60
N LEU A 24 -30.89 14.28 38.86
CA LEU A 24 -29.79 14.11 37.90
C LEU A 24 -30.11 13.09 36.78
N LEU A 25 -31.22 12.34 36.88
CA LEU A 25 -31.64 11.38 35.86
C LEU A 25 -31.99 12.03 34.53
N VAL A 26 -32.54 13.25 34.56
CA VAL A 26 -32.92 13.97 33.34
C VAL A 26 -31.69 14.35 32.50
N PRO A 27 -30.68 15.06 33.03
CA PRO A 27 -29.46 15.36 32.28
C PRO A 27 -28.66 14.09 31.93
N ALA A 28 -28.59 13.11 32.83
CA ALA A 28 -27.93 11.83 32.55
C ALA A 28 -28.63 11.04 31.44
N GLY A 29 -29.97 11.08 31.40
CA GLY A 29 -30.79 10.48 30.35
C GLY A 29 -30.53 11.10 28.98
N VAL A 30 -30.42 12.43 28.90
CA VAL A 30 -30.07 13.12 27.64
C VAL A 30 -28.68 12.69 27.17
N VAL A 31 -27.69 12.64 28.05
CA VAL A 31 -26.32 12.20 27.70
C VAL A 31 -26.32 10.73 27.27
N ALA A 32 -27.02 9.85 27.99
CA ALA A 32 -27.13 8.44 27.64
C ALA A 32 -27.80 8.24 26.27
N VAL A 33 -28.88 8.96 25.99
CA VAL A 33 -29.55 8.94 24.68
C VAL A 33 -28.61 9.41 23.57
N VAL A 34 -27.83 10.47 23.80
CA VAL A 34 -26.81 10.93 22.85
C VAL A 34 -25.73 9.86 22.64
N LEU A 35 -25.22 9.23 23.68
CA LEU A 35 -24.21 8.15 23.58
C LEU A 35 -24.74 6.94 22.82
N VAL A 36 -25.98 6.53 23.07
CA VAL A 36 -26.65 5.44 22.35
C VAL A 36 -26.90 5.83 20.89
N LEU A 37 -27.35 7.05 20.62
CA LEU A 37 -27.48 7.57 19.25
C LEU A 37 -26.12 7.59 18.54
N LEU A 38 -25.05 8.01 19.19
CA LEU A 38 -23.69 7.97 18.62
C LEU A 38 -23.20 6.55 18.35
N ALA A 39 -23.61 5.58 19.17
CA ALA A 39 -23.28 4.16 18.98
C ALA A 39 -24.09 3.51 17.84
N VAL A 40 -25.36 3.89 17.66
CA VAL A 40 -26.31 3.24 16.75
C VAL A 40 -26.43 3.96 15.39
N VAL A 41 -26.30 5.29 15.36
CA VAL A 41 -26.42 6.07 14.12
C VAL A 41 -25.19 5.84 13.24
N ARG A 42 -25.36 4.93 12.27
CA ARG A 42 -24.36 4.62 11.24
C ARG A 42 -24.50 5.56 10.08
N ARG A 43 -23.63 6.57 9.98
CA ARG A 43 -23.52 7.38 8.77
C ARG A 43 -22.52 6.71 7.81
N HIS A 44 -23.01 6.26 6.65
CA HIS A 44 -22.19 5.64 5.58
C HIS A 44 -21.38 4.40 6.01
N ARG A 45 -21.98 3.47 6.76
CA ARG A 45 -21.37 2.19 7.19
C ARG A 45 -20.17 2.27 8.16
N ARG A 46 -19.83 3.45 8.69
CA ARG A 46 -18.86 3.62 9.79
C ARG A 46 -19.56 4.18 11.03
N SER A 47 -19.00 3.92 12.20
CA SER A 47 -19.46 4.55 13.44
C SER A 47 -19.04 6.03 13.47
N LEU A 48 -19.80 6.89 14.14
CA LEU A 48 -19.47 8.32 14.26
C LEU A 48 -18.08 8.58 14.90
N PRO A 49 -17.65 7.82 15.94
CA PRO A 49 -16.31 7.96 16.50
C PRO A 49 -15.19 7.65 15.49
N GLU A 50 -15.32 6.57 14.70
CA GLU A 50 -14.35 6.25 13.64
C GLU A 50 -14.32 7.34 12.56
N TRP A 51 -15.48 7.88 12.20
CA TRP A 51 -15.57 8.99 11.26
C TRP A 51 -14.86 10.25 11.79
N LEU A 52 -15.09 10.60 13.06
CA LEU A 52 -14.45 11.75 13.69
C LEU A 52 -12.94 11.55 13.82
N GLY A 53 -12.50 10.34 14.20
CA GLY A 53 -11.08 9.99 14.29
C GLY A 53 -10.35 10.17 12.96
N THR A 54 -10.88 9.64 11.86
CA THR A 54 -10.29 9.80 10.52
C THR A 54 -10.30 11.25 10.04
N PHE A 55 -11.34 12.02 10.40
CA PHE A 55 -11.40 13.45 10.12
C PHE A 55 -10.35 14.27 10.88
N LEU A 56 -10.23 14.05 12.19
CA LEU A 56 -9.21 14.70 13.02
C LEU A 56 -7.79 14.32 12.57
N ALA A 57 -7.57 13.05 12.22
CA ALA A 57 -6.30 12.56 11.69
C ALA A 57 -5.93 13.26 10.36
N LEU A 58 -6.87 13.40 9.43
CA LEU A 58 -6.67 14.17 8.20
C LEU A 58 -6.33 15.63 8.51
N ARG A 59 -7.09 16.29 9.38
CA ARG A 59 -6.84 17.69 9.76
C ARG A 59 -5.45 17.86 10.40
N ALA A 60 -5.03 16.93 11.25
CA ALA A 60 -3.71 16.93 11.86
C ALA A 60 -2.60 16.72 10.82
N ARG A 61 -2.79 15.81 9.85
CA ARG A 61 -1.84 15.64 8.73
C ARG A 61 -1.77 16.88 7.84
N SER A 62 -2.91 17.48 7.47
CA SER A 62 -2.93 18.71 6.66
C SER A 62 -2.24 19.88 7.35
N ARG A 63 -2.39 20.03 8.68
CA ARG A 63 -1.68 21.05 9.47
C ARG A 63 -0.17 20.80 9.53
N ARG A 64 0.25 19.56 9.75
CA ARG A 64 1.70 19.21 9.73
C ARG A 64 2.28 19.41 8.33
N ALA A 65 1.51 19.08 7.31
CA ALA A 65 1.92 19.22 5.91
C ALA A 65 2.19 20.68 5.50
N SER A 66 1.50 21.66 6.08
CA SER A 66 1.70 23.08 5.75
C SER A 66 2.99 23.68 6.32
N SER A 67 3.56 23.10 7.38
CA SER A 67 4.80 23.57 8.01
C SER A 67 6.02 22.71 7.66
N LEU A 68 5.83 21.63 6.93
CA LEU A 68 6.89 20.69 6.60
C LEU A 68 7.75 21.23 5.45
N THR A 69 9.04 21.35 5.69
CA THR A 69 10.06 21.52 4.66
C THR A 69 10.76 20.17 4.42
N VAL A 70 10.98 19.84 3.14
CA VAL A 70 11.75 18.65 2.78
C VAL A 70 13.22 18.94 3.09
N PRO A 71 13.94 18.05 3.79
CA PRO A 71 15.35 18.24 4.10
C PRO A 71 16.19 18.47 2.83
N GLU A 72 17.16 19.38 2.92
CA GLU A 72 18.12 19.62 1.84
C GLU A 72 18.87 18.33 1.49
N GLY A 73 19.17 18.13 0.21
CA GLY A 73 19.79 16.90 -0.29
C GLY A 73 18.86 15.71 -0.49
N THR A 74 17.54 15.86 -0.23
CA THR A 74 16.57 14.81 -0.58
C THR A 74 16.45 14.65 -2.10
N GLU A 75 16.66 13.43 -2.59
CA GLU A 75 16.51 13.11 -4.01
C GLU A 75 15.12 13.52 -4.54
N PRO A 76 15.03 14.24 -5.69
CA PRO A 76 13.76 14.75 -6.21
C PRO A 76 12.70 13.68 -6.49
N GLY A 77 13.10 12.44 -6.77
CA GLY A 77 12.20 11.30 -6.93
C GLY A 77 11.62 10.78 -5.61
N PHE A 78 12.34 10.98 -4.50
CA PHE A 78 11.96 10.54 -3.15
C PHE A 78 11.21 11.62 -2.36
N ALA A 79 11.38 12.91 -2.71
CA ALA A 79 10.76 14.03 -2.01
C ALA A 79 9.23 13.88 -1.75
N PRO A 80 8.39 13.40 -2.69
CA PRO A 80 6.96 13.20 -2.42
C PRO A 80 6.67 12.21 -1.28
N LEU A 81 7.55 11.23 -1.05
CA LEU A 81 7.41 10.27 0.04
C LEU A 81 7.76 10.93 1.38
N VAL A 82 8.83 11.72 1.42
CA VAL A 82 9.22 12.50 2.61
C VAL A 82 8.14 13.53 2.97
N GLU A 83 7.47 14.11 1.97
CA GLU A 83 6.33 14.98 2.21
C GLU A 83 5.15 14.25 2.87
N CYS A 84 4.97 12.95 2.60
CA CYS A 84 3.92 12.12 3.17
C CYS A 84 4.29 11.59 4.56
N ASP A 85 5.54 11.18 4.73
CA ASP A 85 6.12 10.72 5.98
C ASP A 85 7.55 11.31 6.15
N PRO A 86 7.70 12.37 6.97
CA PRO A 86 8.97 13.07 7.18
C PRO A 86 10.06 12.21 7.82
N ALA A 87 9.72 11.08 8.42
CA ALA A 87 10.70 10.21 9.06
C ALA A 87 11.44 9.33 8.04
N LEU A 88 10.88 9.12 6.85
CA LEU A 88 11.47 8.25 5.83
C LEU A 88 12.82 8.75 5.32
N ARG A 89 13.79 7.84 5.28
CA ARG A 89 15.15 8.04 4.76
C ARG A 89 15.54 6.84 3.91
N THR A 90 16.44 7.06 2.96
CA THR A 90 17.12 6.00 2.22
C THR A 90 18.48 5.70 2.84
N TYR A 91 18.93 4.47 2.68
CA TYR A 91 20.24 4.01 3.13
C TYR A 91 20.88 3.15 2.04
N ALA A 92 22.20 3.27 1.88
CA ALA A 92 22.99 2.32 1.14
C ALA A 92 23.77 1.42 2.10
N TYR A 93 23.72 0.12 1.85
CA TYR A 93 24.60 -0.86 2.48
C TYR A 93 25.51 -1.48 1.42
N SER A 94 26.81 -1.39 1.63
CA SER A 94 27.81 -2.09 0.82
C SER A 94 28.59 -3.07 1.68
N ASP A 95 28.84 -4.24 1.11
CA ASP A 95 29.78 -5.23 1.65
C ASP A 95 30.94 -5.34 0.64
N ARG A 96 32.15 -5.69 1.10
CA ARG A 96 33.42 -5.43 0.40
C ARG A 96 33.50 -5.95 -1.04
N ASP A 97 32.69 -6.94 -1.41
CA ASP A 97 32.67 -7.54 -2.75
C ASP A 97 31.26 -7.65 -3.36
N ARG A 98 30.27 -6.92 -2.80
CA ARG A 98 28.87 -7.03 -3.21
C ARG A 98 28.34 -5.74 -3.83
N ARG A 99 27.39 -5.90 -4.75
CA ARG A 99 26.58 -4.80 -5.25
C ARG A 99 25.91 -4.08 -4.06
N PRO A 100 25.96 -2.73 -3.99
CA PRO A 100 25.32 -2.01 -2.89
C PRO A 100 23.82 -2.24 -2.89
N VAL A 101 23.25 -2.43 -1.72
CA VAL A 101 21.82 -2.64 -1.49
C VAL A 101 21.21 -1.35 -0.94
N GLY A 102 20.17 -0.88 -1.61
CA GLY A 102 19.35 0.24 -1.17
C GLY A 102 18.29 -0.22 -0.17
N MET A 103 18.08 0.59 0.86
CA MET A 103 17.05 0.39 1.88
C MET A 103 16.28 1.67 2.14
N VAL A 104 15.06 1.54 2.65
CA VAL A 104 14.24 2.67 3.11
C VAL A 104 13.74 2.37 4.51
N GLY A 105 13.75 3.37 5.40
CA GLY A 105 13.34 3.21 6.78
C GLY A 105 13.06 4.54 7.46
N ASP A 106 12.55 4.50 8.68
CA ASP A 106 12.27 5.68 9.51
C ASP A 106 13.19 5.79 10.75
N GLY A 107 14.21 4.92 10.82
CA GLY A 107 15.09 4.76 11.98
C GLY A 107 14.64 3.67 12.97
N THR A 108 13.37 3.24 12.91
CA THR A 108 12.84 2.12 13.72
C THR A 108 12.77 0.82 12.92
N PHE A 109 12.59 0.89 11.61
CA PHE A 109 12.60 -0.27 10.71
C PHE A 109 13.50 -0.03 9.49
N LEU A 110 13.83 -1.12 8.79
CA LEU A 110 14.49 -1.10 7.50
C LEU A 110 13.74 -1.99 6.51
N THR A 111 13.58 -1.50 5.29
CA THR A 111 13.00 -2.25 4.18
C THR A 111 13.98 -2.35 3.02
N ALA A 112 14.26 -3.58 2.57
CA ALA A 112 14.94 -3.83 1.30
C ALA A 112 13.91 -4.22 0.23
N VAL A 113 14.15 -3.83 -1.02
CA VAL A 113 13.22 -4.08 -2.13
C VAL A 113 13.90 -4.90 -3.22
N LEU A 114 13.19 -5.91 -3.71
CA LEU A 114 13.56 -6.70 -4.87
C LEU A 114 12.65 -6.36 -6.04
N ARG A 115 13.21 -6.25 -7.24
CA ARG A 115 12.43 -6.28 -8.49
C ARG A 115 12.36 -7.71 -9.00
N VAL A 116 11.17 -8.16 -9.35
CA VAL A 116 10.91 -9.52 -9.82
C VAL A 116 10.39 -9.50 -11.25
N GLU A 117 11.04 -10.28 -12.09
CA GLU A 117 10.69 -10.47 -13.49
C GLU A 117 10.44 -11.96 -13.75
N SER A 118 9.36 -12.27 -14.47
CA SER A 118 9.15 -13.62 -14.97
C SER A 118 10.12 -13.86 -16.13
N ASP A 119 10.87 -14.96 -16.10
CA ASP A 119 11.58 -15.42 -17.31
C ASP A 119 10.54 -15.82 -18.35
N GLY A 120 10.33 -14.94 -19.34
CA GLY A 120 9.36 -15.11 -20.40
C GLY A 120 9.92 -14.56 -21.71
N THR A 121 9.82 -15.39 -22.74
CA THR A 121 10.14 -15.14 -24.15
C THR A 121 9.57 -13.83 -24.70
N ALA A 122 10.09 -13.36 -25.84
CA ALA A 122 9.70 -12.09 -26.48
C ALA A 122 8.18 -11.87 -26.67
N LEU A 123 7.38 -12.94 -26.69
CA LEU A 123 5.92 -12.89 -26.63
C LEU A 123 5.44 -12.90 -25.18
N ARG A 124 4.76 -11.82 -24.77
CA ARG A 124 4.22 -11.67 -23.42
C ARG A 124 3.14 -12.73 -23.19
N PRO A 125 3.33 -13.64 -22.24
CA PRO A 125 2.36 -14.70 -22.01
C PRO A 125 1.08 -14.12 -21.39
N ASP A 126 0.00 -14.92 -21.45
CA ASP A 126 -1.32 -14.57 -20.94
C ASP A 126 -1.28 -14.01 -19.50
N ARG A 127 -2.29 -13.24 -19.14
CA ARG A 127 -2.42 -12.43 -17.92
C ARG A 127 -2.12 -13.17 -16.62
N ALA A 128 -2.33 -14.50 -16.61
CA ALA A 128 -2.13 -15.39 -15.47
C ALA A 128 -1.03 -16.46 -15.69
N ALA A 129 -0.26 -16.39 -16.77
CA ALA A 129 0.55 -17.52 -17.25
C ALA A 129 1.67 -18.00 -16.31
N LYS A 130 2.21 -17.13 -15.44
CA LYS A 130 3.14 -17.53 -14.38
C LYS A 130 2.90 -16.70 -13.12
N PRO A 131 2.01 -17.14 -12.20
CA PRO A 131 1.73 -16.38 -10.99
C PRO A 131 2.94 -16.41 -10.05
N LEU A 132 3.20 -15.28 -9.37
CA LEU A 132 4.23 -15.22 -8.33
C LEU A 132 3.86 -16.18 -7.18
N PRO A 133 4.76 -17.08 -6.76
CA PRO A 133 4.47 -18.03 -5.69
C PRO A 133 4.47 -17.32 -4.33
N VAL A 134 3.30 -16.89 -3.87
CA VAL A 134 3.09 -16.21 -2.57
C VAL A 134 3.64 -17.04 -1.40
N GLY A 135 3.63 -18.37 -1.50
CA GLY A 135 4.23 -19.27 -0.51
C GLY A 135 5.73 -19.01 -0.28
N ILE A 136 6.50 -18.77 -1.35
CA ILE A 136 7.94 -18.45 -1.22
C ILE A 136 8.16 -17.14 -0.46
N VAL A 137 7.28 -16.15 -0.69
CA VAL A 137 7.33 -14.85 -0.01
C VAL A 137 6.92 -15.00 1.45
N ARG A 138 5.92 -15.83 1.75
CA ARG A 138 5.53 -16.15 3.13
C ARG A 138 6.70 -16.81 3.88
N ASP A 139 7.38 -17.77 3.26
CA ASP A 139 8.42 -18.56 3.90
C ASP A 139 9.71 -17.76 4.18
N VAL A 140 9.82 -16.52 3.69
CA VAL A 140 10.93 -15.61 4.04
C VAL A 140 10.65 -14.74 5.26
N LEU A 141 9.40 -14.71 5.76
CA LEU A 141 9.05 -13.97 6.98
C LEU A 141 9.87 -14.43 8.20
N SER A 142 10.36 -15.67 8.18
CA SER A 142 11.25 -16.21 9.19
C SER A 142 12.35 -17.05 8.53
N VAL A 143 13.60 -16.60 8.60
CA VAL A 143 14.76 -17.28 8.00
C VAL A 143 16.03 -17.03 8.80
N ASP A 144 16.86 -18.04 9.06
CA ASP A 144 18.17 -17.89 9.72
C ASP A 144 18.13 -17.09 11.04
N GLY A 145 17.07 -17.29 11.83
CA GLY A 145 16.80 -16.55 13.08
C GLY A 145 16.32 -15.11 12.88
N ILE A 146 16.19 -14.65 11.64
CA ILE A 146 15.66 -13.32 11.28
C ILE A 146 14.15 -13.42 11.14
N ARG A 147 13.43 -12.60 11.90
CA ARG A 147 11.98 -12.46 11.82
C ARG A 147 11.64 -11.10 11.21
N LEU A 148 11.05 -11.12 10.02
CA LEU A 148 10.57 -9.91 9.36
C LEU A 148 9.25 -9.46 9.99
N GLU A 149 9.02 -8.15 10.05
CA GLU A 149 7.72 -7.58 10.41
C GLU A 149 6.70 -7.96 9.33
N SER A 150 7.11 -7.80 8.06
CA SER A 150 6.25 -8.07 6.92
C SER A 150 7.02 -8.26 5.61
N ALA A 151 6.35 -8.92 4.66
CA ALA A 151 6.76 -9.02 3.27
C ALA A 151 5.62 -8.55 2.37
N GLN A 152 5.89 -7.57 1.53
CA GLN A 152 4.88 -6.90 0.70
C GLN A 152 5.16 -7.13 -0.77
N ILE A 153 4.20 -7.69 -1.49
CA ILE A 153 4.22 -7.82 -2.95
C ILE A 153 3.48 -6.61 -3.52
N VAL A 154 4.14 -5.85 -4.39
CA VAL A 154 3.56 -4.69 -5.08
C VAL A 154 3.62 -4.92 -6.58
N GLN A 155 2.46 -4.95 -7.23
CA GLN A 155 2.34 -5.02 -8.67
C GLN A 155 1.83 -3.68 -9.21
N HIS A 156 2.63 -3.04 -10.04
CA HIS A 156 2.28 -1.79 -10.70
C HIS A 156 2.09 -2.02 -12.19
N THR A 157 0.96 -1.55 -12.70
CA THR A 157 0.58 -1.73 -14.10
C THR A 157 0.21 -0.42 -14.76
N GLN A 158 0.51 -0.34 -16.05
CA GLN A 158 0.02 0.71 -16.94
C GLN A 158 -0.64 0.03 -18.14
N PRO A 159 -1.89 0.35 -18.47
CA PRO A 159 -2.60 -0.29 -19.57
C PRO A 159 -2.06 0.14 -20.94
N ALA A 160 -2.26 -0.72 -21.94
CA ALA A 160 -2.15 -0.39 -23.35
C ALA A 160 -3.54 -0.58 -23.99
N PRO A 161 -3.98 0.24 -24.95
CA PRO A 161 -3.42 1.55 -25.27
C PRO A 161 -3.50 2.51 -24.07
N ALA A 162 -2.62 3.50 -24.02
CA ALA A 162 -2.62 4.44 -22.90
C ALA A 162 -3.92 5.26 -22.89
N PRO A 163 -4.60 5.46 -21.75
CA PRO A 163 -5.96 6.02 -21.72
C PRO A 163 -6.07 7.47 -22.21
N HIS A 164 -4.95 8.20 -22.21
CA HIS A 164 -4.87 9.59 -22.67
C HIS A 164 -4.74 9.72 -24.19
N LEU A 165 -4.59 8.60 -24.92
CA LEU A 165 -4.55 8.65 -26.37
C LEU A 165 -5.94 8.98 -26.93
N PRO A 166 -6.04 9.86 -27.95
CA PRO A 166 -7.32 10.11 -28.62
C PRO A 166 -7.93 8.81 -29.13
N VAL A 167 -9.24 8.65 -28.99
CA VAL A 167 -9.98 7.44 -29.40
C VAL A 167 -9.81 7.15 -30.90
N GLN A 168 -9.66 8.20 -31.71
CA GLN A 168 -9.41 8.13 -33.14
C GLN A 168 -7.96 7.76 -33.50
N SER A 169 -7.04 7.68 -32.55
CA SER A 169 -5.66 7.30 -32.82
C SER A 169 -5.58 5.85 -33.32
N MET A 170 -4.66 5.60 -34.25
CA MET A 170 -4.41 4.26 -34.79
C MET A 170 -4.05 3.27 -33.69
N ALA A 171 -3.27 3.71 -32.69
CA ALA A 171 -2.92 2.89 -31.54
C ALA A 171 -4.15 2.48 -30.71
N ALA A 172 -5.06 3.41 -30.42
CA ALA A 172 -6.28 3.10 -29.67
C ALA A 172 -7.19 2.12 -30.44
N ARG A 173 -7.38 2.35 -31.75
CA ARG A 173 -8.22 1.50 -32.60
C ARG A 173 -7.66 0.10 -32.81
N ASN A 174 -6.35 -0.02 -33.06
CA ASN A 174 -5.74 -1.31 -33.39
C ASN A 174 -5.47 -2.15 -32.14
N TYR A 175 -5.03 -1.54 -31.03
CA TYR A 175 -4.67 -2.28 -29.82
C TYR A 175 -5.79 -2.40 -28.81
N GLY A 176 -6.85 -1.58 -28.89
CA GLY A 176 -8.02 -1.66 -28.03
C GLY A 176 -8.68 -3.05 -28.01
N PRO A 177 -9.01 -3.66 -29.17
CA PRO A 177 -9.59 -5.00 -29.21
C PRO A 177 -8.67 -6.08 -28.62
N LEU A 178 -7.36 -5.99 -28.87
CA LEU A 178 -6.37 -6.92 -28.31
C LEU A 178 -6.27 -6.79 -26.79
N GLN A 179 -6.33 -5.56 -26.27
CA GLN A 179 -6.39 -5.30 -24.84
C GLN A 179 -7.68 -5.88 -24.22
N ALA A 180 -8.83 -5.74 -24.88
CA ALA A 180 -10.08 -6.29 -24.39
C ALA A 180 -10.06 -7.82 -24.31
N GLN A 181 -9.35 -8.48 -25.22
CA GLN A 181 -9.19 -9.94 -25.26
C GLN A 181 -8.16 -10.46 -24.25
N THR A 182 -6.96 -9.90 -24.26
CA THR A 182 -5.83 -10.41 -23.44
C THR A 182 -5.78 -9.79 -22.06
N GLY A 183 -6.24 -8.55 -21.94
CA GLY A 183 -6.21 -7.81 -20.69
C GLY A 183 -4.81 -7.49 -20.16
N SER A 184 -3.77 -7.75 -20.96
CA SER A 184 -2.37 -7.67 -20.56
C SER A 184 -1.88 -6.22 -20.58
N PRO A 185 -1.40 -5.66 -19.46
CA PRO A 185 -0.97 -4.26 -19.42
C PRO A 185 0.28 -4.01 -20.29
N ALA A 186 0.47 -2.76 -20.73
CA ALA A 186 1.65 -2.28 -21.45
C ALA A 186 2.91 -2.41 -20.60
N VAL A 187 2.77 -2.14 -19.31
CA VAL A 187 3.84 -2.23 -18.31
C VAL A 187 3.30 -3.02 -17.14
N ARG A 188 4.07 -4.01 -16.69
CA ARG A 188 3.83 -4.74 -15.43
C ARG A 188 5.15 -4.85 -14.70
N ILE A 189 5.26 -4.16 -13.57
CA ILE A 189 6.42 -4.21 -12.70
C ILE A 189 5.99 -4.86 -11.39
N THR A 190 6.79 -5.81 -10.91
CA THR A 190 6.56 -6.47 -9.62
C THR A 190 7.72 -6.18 -8.71
N TRP A 191 7.42 -5.67 -7.52
CA TRP A 191 8.37 -5.50 -6.43
C TRP A 191 7.98 -6.38 -5.25
N ILE A 192 8.98 -6.81 -4.49
CA ILE A 192 8.78 -7.42 -3.18
C ILE A 192 9.60 -6.61 -2.17
N ALA A 193 8.93 -6.02 -1.19
CA ALA A 193 9.54 -5.25 -0.12
C ALA A 193 9.56 -6.08 1.17
N LEU A 194 10.74 -6.24 1.77
CA LEU A 194 10.96 -6.99 3.00
C LEU A 194 11.26 -6.03 4.13
N LYS A 195 10.35 -5.91 5.09
CA LYS A 195 10.45 -4.99 6.22
C LYS A 195 10.93 -5.72 7.46
N LEU A 196 12.01 -5.21 8.02
CA LEU A 196 12.61 -5.68 9.25
C LEU A 196 12.40 -4.62 10.34
N ASP A 197 11.76 -5.02 11.42
CA ASP A 197 11.87 -4.35 12.71
C ASP A 197 12.97 -5.06 13.53
N PRO A 198 14.10 -4.40 13.84
CA PRO A 198 15.18 -5.01 14.60
C PRO A 198 14.76 -5.56 15.97
N GLU A 199 13.69 -5.03 16.57
CA GLU A 199 13.18 -5.48 17.87
C GLU A 199 12.53 -6.88 17.80
N LEU A 200 12.12 -7.33 16.60
CA LEU A 200 11.52 -8.65 16.41
C LEU A 200 12.55 -9.81 16.38
N CYS A 201 13.83 -9.50 16.17
CA CYS A 201 14.91 -10.50 16.16
C CYS A 201 16.23 -9.94 16.72
N PRO A 202 16.27 -9.50 17.99
CA PRO A 202 17.42 -8.82 18.57
C PRO A 202 18.68 -9.71 18.59
N GLU A 203 18.53 -11.01 18.83
CA GLU A 203 19.64 -11.98 18.81
C GLU A 203 20.30 -12.07 17.42
N ALA A 204 19.49 -12.11 16.37
CA ALA A 204 19.98 -12.16 14.99
C ALA A 204 20.71 -10.88 14.58
N VAL A 205 20.24 -9.73 15.08
CA VAL A 205 20.87 -8.42 14.89
C VAL A 205 22.21 -8.35 15.64
N ALA A 206 22.22 -8.76 16.92
CA ALA A 206 23.42 -8.79 17.76
C ALA A 206 24.51 -9.69 17.16
N ALA A 207 24.15 -10.90 16.71
CA ALA A 207 25.07 -11.84 16.07
C ALA A 207 25.70 -11.29 14.78
N ARG A 208 25.13 -10.25 14.18
CA ARG A 208 25.61 -9.62 12.93
C ARG A 208 26.30 -8.26 13.16
N GLY A 209 26.67 -7.96 14.41
CA GLY A 209 27.39 -6.75 14.79
C GLY A 209 26.53 -5.71 15.51
N GLY A 210 25.25 -6.01 15.75
CA GLY A 210 24.35 -5.15 16.52
C GLY A 210 23.94 -3.86 15.79
N GLY A 211 23.03 -3.11 16.43
CA GLY A 211 22.57 -1.80 15.96
C GLY A 211 22.11 -1.79 14.50
N MET A 212 22.35 -0.66 13.83
CA MET A 212 21.96 -0.45 12.42
C MET A 212 22.66 -1.42 11.48
N THR A 213 23.97 -1.66 11.64
CA THR A 213 24.73 -2.57 10.76
C THR A 213 24.23 -4.00 10.85
N GLY A 214 23.92 -4.49 12.05
CA GLY A 214 23.31 -5.80 12.26
C GLY A 214 21.94 -5.92 11.60
N ALA A 215 21.10 -4.88 11.71
CA ALA A 215 19.80 -4.81 11.05
C ALA A 215 19.92 -4.81 9.52
N GLN A 216 20.82 -4.00 8.96
CA GLN A 216 21.12 -3.97 7.52
C GLN A 216 21.56 -5.36 7.02
N LYS A 217 22.47 -6.04 7.73
CA LYS A 217 22.90 -7.39 7.38
C LYS A 217 21.76 -8.41 7.47
N CYS A 218 20.86 -8.29 8.44
CA CYS A 218 19.67 -9.15 8.53
C CYS A 218 18.76 -9.00 7.32
N VAL A 219 18.39 -7.76 6.96
CA VAL A 219 17.47 -7.54 5.83
C VAL A 219 18.11 -7.93 4.49
N VAL A 220 19.42 -7.69 4.30
CA VAL A 220 20.17 -8.19 3.11
C VAL A 220 20.15 -9.70 3.06
N ARG A 221 20.39 -10.38 4.18
CA ARG A 221 20.36 -11.85 4.22
C ARG A 221 18.99 -12.41 3.85
N ALA A 222 17.91 -11.82 4.35
CA ALA A 222 16.55 -12.21 3.98
C ALA A 222 16.27 -11.94 2.48
N ALA A 223 16.73 -10.82 1.94
CA ALA A 223 16.59 -10.48 0.53
C ALA A 223 17.35 -11.46 -0.38
N ASP A 224 18.61 -11.78 -0.05
CA ASP A 224 19.42 -12.76 -0.79
C ASP A 224 18.75 -14.15 -0.79
N GLN A 225 18.20 -14.58 0.35
CA GLN A 225 17.49 -15.84 0.43
C GLN A 225 16.23 -15.85 -0.45
N LEU A 226 15.45 -14.77 -0.42
CA LEU A 226 14.27 -14.64 -1.27
C LEU A 226 14.65 -14.67 -2.74
N ALA A 227 15.66 -13.90 -3.15
CA ALA A 227 16.15 -13.85 -4.52
C ALA A 227 16.57 -15.25 -4.99
N SER A 228 17.31 -15.98 -4.16
CA SER A 228 17.74 -17.36 -4.44
C SER A 228 16.56 -18.33 -4.60
N ARG A 229 15.55 -18.25 -3.71
CA ARG A 229 14.36 -19.11 -3.79
C ARG A 229 13.49 -18.77 -5.02
N LEU A 230 13.37 -17.49 -5.38
CA LEU A 230 12.67 -17.06 -6.59
C LEU A 230 13.39 -17.50 -7.86
N ALA A 231 14.72 -17.45 -7.89
CA ALA A 231 15.54 -17.98 -8.98
C ALA A 231 15.30 -19.49 -9.16
N GLY A 232 15.26 -20.26 -8.06
CA GLY A 232 14.88 -21.68 -8.08
C GLY A 232 13.48 -21.95 -8.62
N ALA A 233 12.56 -20.97 -8.54
CA ALA A 233 11.23 -21.03 -9.14
C ALA A 233 11.15 -20.46 -10.58
N GLY A 234 12.31 -20.11 -11.18
CA GLY A 234 12.43 -19.56 -12.53
C GLY A 234 11.96 -18.11 -12.65
N PHE A 235 12.18 -17.29 -11.63
CA PHE A 235 12.02 -15.84 -11.69
C PHE A 235 13.38 -15.17 -11.55
N ARG A 236 13.61 -14.09 -12.32
CA ARG A 236 14.76 -13.21 -12.08
C ARG A 236 14.39 -12.22 -10.99
N ALA A 237 15.11 -12.24 -9.87
CA ALA A 237 14.93 -11.33 -8.75
C ALA A 237 16.23 -10.57 -8.49
N SER A 238 16.18 -9.24 -8.56
CA SER A 238 17.32 -8.37 -8.25
C SER A 238 17.02 -7.49 -7.06
N VAL A 239 17.91 -7.51 -6.05
CA VAL A 239 17.85 -6.56 -4.94
C VAL A 239 18.27 -5.18 -5.45
N LEU A 240 17.44 -4.17 -5.17
CA LEU A 240 17.63 -2.82 -5.69
C LEU A 240 18.79 -2.11 -4.99
N THR A 241 19.57 -1.33 -5.75
CA THR A 241 20.48 -0.32 -5.18
C THR A 241 19.67 0.86 -4.63
N GLU A 242 20.32 1.79 -3.92
CA GLU A 242 19.64 3.00 -3.42
C GLU A 242 19.03 3.84 -4.55
N GLN A 243 19.76 4.03 -5.65
CA GLN A 243 19.26 4.76 -6.82
C GLN A 243 18.08 4.04 -7.48
N GLU A 244 18.16 2.72 -7.62
CA GLU A 244 17.07 1.91 -8.18
C GLU A 244 15.84 1.91 -7.26
N LEU A 245 16.04 1.89 -5.94
CA LEU A 245 14.99 2.00 -4.94
C LEU A 245 14.27 3.34 -5.06
N THR A 246 15.00 4.45 -5.10
CA THR A 246 14.41 5.79 -5.30
C THR A 246 13.63 5.87 -6.60
N SER A 247 14.15 5.31 -7.69
CA SER A 247 13.45 5.23 -8.98
C SER A 247 12.19 4.36 -8.93
N ALA A 248 12.25 3.21 -8.24
CA ALA A 248 11.10 2.33 -8.03
C ALA A 248 10.00 3.00 -7.20
N LEU A 249 10.37 3.72 -6.15
CA LEU A 249 9.44 4.48 -5.30
C LEU A 249 8.79 5.64 -6.07
N ALA A 250 9.56 6.38 -6.87
CA ALA A 250 9.05 7.44 -7.76
C ALA A 250 8.10 6.87 -8.84
N THR A 251 8.43 5.72 -9.42
CA THR A 251 7.59 5.03 -10.41
C THR A 251 6.28 4.56 -9.78
N SER A 252 6.37 3.90 -8.62
CA SER A 252 5.21 3.38 -7.90
C SER A 252 4.29 4.51 -7.44
N SER A 253 4.83 5.60 -6.90
CA SER A 253 4.05 6.79 -6.50
C SER A 253 3.46 7.55 -7.69
N CYS A 254 3.86 7.19 -8.90
CA CYS A 254 3.58 7.93 -10.12
C CYS A 254 4.00 9.40 -9.99
N ALA A 255 5.14 9.72 -9.38
CA ALA A 255 5.70 11.06 -9.49
C ALA A 255 5.96 11.41 -10.97
N SER A 256 5.72 12.66 -11.36
CA SER A 256 5.90 13.11 -12.74
C SER A 256 7.39 13.20 -13.08
N PRO A 257 7.88 12.53 -14.15
CA PRO A 257 9.27 12.64 -14.56
C PRO A 257 9.69 14.08 -14.87
N MET A 258 8.77 14.89 -15.41
CA MET A 258 9.02 16.31 -15.68
C MET A 258 9.19 17.10 -14.38
N ALA A 259 8.33 16.87 -13.38
CA ALA A 259 8.46 17.54 -12.08
C ALA A 259 9.75 17.12 -11.35
N ILE A 260 10.12 15.84 -11.42
CA ILE A 260 11.40 15.33 -10.89
C ILE A 260 12.58 16.06 -11.56
N ALA A 261 12.58 16.15 -12.89
CA ALA A 261 13.65 16.80 -13.65
C ALA A 261 13.74 18.31 -13.36
N GLN A 262 12.61 18.99 -13.15
CA GLN A 262 12.57 20.40 -12.77
C GLN A 262 13.09 20.63 -11.34
N ALA A 263 12.67 19.80 -10.38
CA ALA A 263 13.15 19.86 -9.00
C ALA A 263 14.67 19.61 -8.91
N GLY A 264 15.22 18.70 -9.74
CA GLY A 264 16.66 18.47 -9.84
C GLY A 264 17.47 19.67 -10.37
N ARG A 265 16.83 20.67 -10.98
CA ARG A 265 17.48 21.90 -11.45
C ARG A 265 17.50 23.02 -10.41
N GLY A 266 17.14 22.74 -9.16
CA GLY A 266 17.15 23.73 -8.07
C GLY A 266 16.08 24.81 -8.20
N GLN A 267 15.04 24.60 -9.02
CA GLN A 267 13.89 25.50 -9.04
C GLN A 267 13.11 25.30 -7.75
N ALA A 268 12.87 26.39 -7.00
CA ALA A 268 12.08 26.37 -5.78
C ALA A 268 10.66 25.89 -6.10
N GLN A 269 10.40 24.61 -5.87
CA GLN A 269 9.07 24.04 -6.02
C GLN A 269 8.41 24.04 -4.65
N GLY A 270 7.18 24.55 -4.62
CA GLY A 270 6.30 24.31 -3.49
C GLY A 270 6.03 22.81 -3.32
N ARG A 271 5.35 22.48 -2.22
CA ARG A 271 4.95 21.11 -1.90
C ARG A 271 4.31 20.40 -3.10
N ARG A 272 4.82 19.21 -3.44
CA ARG A 272 4.40 18.42 -4.60
C ARG A 272 3.20 17.53 -4.33
N THR A 273 2.91 17.26 -3.04
CA THR A 273 1.83 16.38 -2.60
C THR A 273 0.68 17.12 -1.90
N GLN A 274 -0.54 16.65 -2.11
CA GLN A 274 -1.72 17.19 -1.44
C GLN A 274 -2.73 16.07 -1.12
N GLU A 275 -3.14 15.97 0.14
CA GLU A 275 -4.19 15.04 0.57
C GLU A 275 -5.54 15.77 0.69
N THR A 276 -6.58 15.17 0.13
CA THR A 276 -7.99 15.54 0.36
C THR A 276 -8.71 14.41 1.08
N ALA A 277 -9.99 14.61 1.39
CA ALA A 277 -10.80 13.56 2.02
C ALA A 277 -10.99 12.29 1.14
N ARG A 278 -10.74 12.34 -0.17
CA ARG A 278 -11.02 11.21 -1.08
C ARG A 278 -9.88 10.88 -2.03
N THR A 279 -8.95 11.80 -2.21
CA THR A 279 -7.84 11.67 -3.14
C THR A 279 -6.54 12.14 -2.52
N TRP A 280 -5.44 11.58 -3.00
CA TRP A 280 -4.10 12.14 -2.82
C TRP A 280 -3.58 12.55 -4.19
N ARG A 281 -2.91 13.69 -4.28
CA ARG A 281 -2.31 14.20 -5.51
C ARG A 281 -0.81 14.28 -5.32
N VAL A 282 -0.06 13.87 -6.34
CA VAL A 282 1.36 14.20 -6.51
C VAL A 282 1.53 14.82 -7.89
N ASP A 283 2.12 15.99 -7.96
CA ASP A 283 2.27 16.75 -9.20
C ASP A 283 0.91 16.94 -9.91
N ASP A 284 0.81 16.47 -11.16
CA ASP A 284 -0.35 16.49 -12.03
C ASP A 284 -1.23 15.22 -11.91
N ARG A 285 -0.91 14.29 -11.01
CA ARG A 285 -1.54 12.97 -10.94
C ARG A 285 -2.34 12.79 -9.67
N ARG A 286 -3.55 12.26 -9.82
CA ARG A 286 -4.51 12.05 -8.73
C ARG A 286 -4.67 10.57 -8.47
N HIS A 287 -4.73 10.23 -7.19
CA HIS A 287 -4.79 8.88 -6.71
C HIS A 287 -5.99 8.69 -5.82
N THR A 288 -6.57 7.49 -5.85
CA THR A 288 -7.45 7.04 -4.79
C THR A 288 -7.16 5.59 -4.43
N THR A 289 -7.12 5.32 -3.13
CA THR A 289 -6.74 4.01 -2.59
C THR A 289 -7.92 3.32 -1.92
N TYR A 290 -7.96 2.00 -2.09
CA TYR A 290 -8.93 1.07 -1.51
C TYR A 290 -8.20 0.02 -0.67
N TRP A 291 -8.82 -0.36 0.43
CA TRP A 291 -8.52 -1.56 1.20
C TRP A 291 -9.37 -2.73 0.63
N VAL A 292 -8.80 -3.94 0.57
CA VAL A 292 -9.53 -5.19 0.26
C VAL A 292 -10.23 -5.73 1.51
N GLY A 293 -11.49 -5.35 1.71
CA GLY A 293 -12.25 -5.60 2.94
C GLY A 293 -12.82 -7.01 3.01
N ARG A 294 -12.98 -7.64 1.84
CA ARG A 294 -13.38 -9.03 1.72
C ARG A 294 -12.70 -9.65 0.52
N TRP A 295 -11.89 -10.68 0.77
CA TRP A 295 -11.27 -11.49 -0.27
C TRP A 295 -12.33 -12.34 -0.98
N PRO A 296 -12.12 -12.67 -2.28
CA PRO A 296 -12.95 -13.68 -2.92
C PRO A 296 -12.82 -15.01 -2.17
N GLN A 297 -13.82 -15.88 -2.28
CA GLN A 297 -13.70 -17.25 -1.77
C GLN A 297 -12.59 -17.96 -2.55
N LEU A 298 -11.37 -17.92 -2.01
CA LEU A 298 -10.19 -18.55 -2.58
C LEU A 298 -10.35 -20.07 -2.43
N GLY A 299 -10.91 -20.73 -3.45
CA GLY A 299 -10.82 -22.18 -3.67
C GLY A 299 -11.12 -23.08 -2.46
N GLY A 300 -12.28 -22.92 -1.81
CA GLY A 300 -12.74 -23.90 -0.82
C GLY A 300 -12.99 -25.27 -1.46
N ARG A 301 -12.82 -26.35 -0.67
CA ARG A 301 -13.02 -27.79 -1.01
C ARG A 301 -14.37 -28.19 -1.60
N GLY A 302 -15.27 -27.24 -1.90
CA GLY A 302 -16.54 -27.47 -2.57
C GLY A 302 -16.75 -26.50 -3.72
N GLY A 303 -16.17 -26.80 -4.89
CA GLY A 303 -16.66 -26.44 -6.24
C GLY A 303 -17.12 -25.01 -6.55
N GLY A 304 -16.89 -24.01 -5.69
CA GLY A 304 -17.39 -22.65 -5.87
C GLY A 304 -16.54 -21.85 -6.86
N ALA A 305 -17.19 -21.24 -7.84
CA ALA A 305 -16.62 -20.35 -8.86
C ALA A 305 -16.04 -19.03 -8.29
N GLY A 306 -15.03 -19.12 -7.43
CA GLY A 306 -14.25 -17.98 -6.93
C GLY A 306 -13.01 -17.73 -7.79
N ALA A 307 -12.70 -16.46 -8.06
CA ALA A 307 -11.48 -16.10 -8.77
C ALA A 307 -10.24 -16.45 -7.93
N SER A 308 -9.22 -17.02 -8.56
CA SER A 308 -7.91 -17.25 -7.91
C SER A 308 -7.24 -15.90 -7.58
N MET A 309 -6.31 -15.87 -6.63
CA MET A 309 -5.56 -14.64 -6.32
C MET A 309 -4.89 -14.02 -7.56
N PRO A 310 -4.17 -14.77 -8.42
CA PRO A 310 -3.61 -14.22 -9.65
C PRO A 310 -4.66 -13.63 -10.59
N GLN A 311 -5.81 -14.27 -10.71
CA GLN A 311 -6.92 -13.77 -11.52
C GLN A 311 -7.51 -12.48 -10.94
N LEU A 312 -7.65 -12.39 -9.61
CA LEU A 312 -8.07 -11.16 -8.93
C LEU A 312 -7.09 -10.02 -9.23
N VAL A 313 -5.80 -10.24 -9.01
CA VAL A 313 -4.78 -9.20 -9.24
C VAL A 313 -4.78 -8.77 -10.70
N ALA A 314 -4.84 -9.72 -11.63
CA ALA A 314 -4.95 -9.47 -13.05
C ALA A 314 -6.16 -8.61 -13.42
N LEU A 315 -7.35 -8.90 -12.86
CA LEU A 315 -8.58 -8.13 -13.10
C LEU A 315 -8.53 -6.73 -12.49
N LEU A 316 -8.03 -6.60 -11.26
CA LEU A 316 -7.97 -5.31 -10.58
C LEU A 316 -6.89 -4.39 -11.17
N THR A 317 -5.85 -4.94 -11.80
CA THR A 317 -4.73 -4.17 -12.36
C THR A 317 -4.85 -3.87 -13.86
N SER A 318 -5.99 -4.19 -14.48
CA SER A 318 -6.19 -3.99 -15.92
C SER A 318 -7.12 -2.86 -16.29
N LEU A 319 -7.28 -1.91 -15.38
CA LEU A 319 -8.22 -0.82 -15.54
C LEU A 319 -7.68 0.20 -16.53
N PRO A 320 -8.55 0.92 -17.26
CA PRO A 320 -8.17 2.01 -18.15
C PRO A 320 -7.83 3.28 -17.35
N ALA A 321 -6.83 3.19 -16.47
CA ALA A 321 -6.27 4.28 -15.67
C ALA A 321 -4.81 4.52 -16.07
N LEU A 322 -4.26 5.73 -15.83
CA LEU A 322 -2.83 6.01 -16.00
C LEU A 322 -1.96 4.91 -15.40
N ALA A 323 -2.28 4.49 -14.17
CA ALA A 323 -1.69 3.32 -13.55
C ALA A 323 -2.64 2.69 -12.53
N THR A 324 -2.46 1.39 -12.31
CA THR A 324 -3.06 0.70 -11.16
C THR A 324 -1.97 -0.01 -10.38
N THR A 325 -2.01 0.12 -9.06
CA THR A 325 -1.08 -0.56 -8.15
C THR A 325 -1.87 -1.48 -7.24
N PHE A 326 -1.55 -2.76 -7.25
CA PHE A 326 -2.05 -3.74 -6.28
C PHE A 326 -0.94 -4.06 -5.28
N SER A 327 -1.26 -4.05 -4.00
CA SER A 327 -0.33 -4.42 -2.94
C SER A 327 -0.94 -5.51 -2.06
N LEU A 328 -0.15 -6.54 -1.78
CA LEU A 328 -0.45 -7.63 -0.85
C LEU A 328 0.64 -7.65 0.22
N THR A 329 0.29 -7.42 1.47
CA THR A 329 1.24 -7.51 2.59
C THR A 329 0.95 -8.76 3.40
N LEU A 330 1.99 -9.56 3.62
CA LEU A 330 2.02 -10.71 4.52
C LEU A 330 2.72 -10.26 5.79
N SER A 331 2.13 -10.49 6.96
CA SER A 331 2.75 -10.18 8.25
C SER A 331 2.71 -11.41 9.15
N GLY A 332 3.73 -11.59 9.97
CA GLY A 332 3.76 -12.68 10.95
C GLY A 332 2.75 -12.42 12.07
N GLY A 333 1.75 -13.27 12.19
CA GLY A 333 0.81 -13.30 13.31
C GLY A 333 1.36 -14.07 14.51
N ASP A 334 0.58 -14.08 15.59
CA ASP A 334 0.90 -14.89 16.76
C ASP A 334 0.70 -16.39 16.44
N ARG A 335 1.53 -17.27 16.99
CA ARG A 335 1.43 -18.74 16.80
C ARG A 335 1.47 -19.25 15.33
N GLN A 336 2.32 -18.68 14.47
CA GLN A 336 2.51 -19.09 13.06
C GLN A 336 1.34 -18.77 12.10
N GLU A 337 0.33 -18.02 12.54
CA GLU A 337 -0.67 -17.49 11.60
C GLU A 337 -0.06 -16.36 10.76
N VAL A 338 -0.47 -16.21 9.50
CA VAL A 338 -0.02 -15.13 8.62
C VAL A 338 -1.20 -14.24 8.32
N THR A 339 -1.09 -12.96 8.70
CA THR A 339 -2.09 -11.97 8.33
C THR A 339 -1.85 -11.50 6.92
N VAL A 340 -2.93 -11.36 6.14
CA VAL A 340 -2.87 -10.91 4.75
C VAL A 340 -3.71 -9.64 4.61
N THR A 341 -3.06 -8.55 4.24
CA THR A 341 -3.73 -7.28 3.94
C THR A 341 -3.54 -6.90 2.48
N GLY A 342 -4.57 -6.31 1.87
CA GLY A 342 -4.60 -6.01 0.45
C GLY A 342 -5.02 -4.57 0.19
N HIS A 343 -4.33 -3.91 -0.73
CA HIS A 343 -4.65 -2.55 -1.15
C HIS A 343 -4.65 -2.42 -2.67
N VAL A 344 -5.50 -1.54 -3.19
CA VAL A 344 -5.56 -1.18 -4.60
C VAL A 344 -5.52 0.33 -4.71
N ARG A 345 -4.55 0.88 -5.45
CA ARG A 345 -4.48 2.30 -5.78
C ARG A 345 -4.66 2.48 -7.27
N ILE A 346 -5.60 3.34 -7.64
CA ILE A 346 -5.77 3.79 -9.02
C ILE A 346 -5.23 5.21 -9.15
N THR A 347 -4.59 5.49 -10.28
CA THR A 347 -4.02 6.80 -10.62
C THR A 347 -4.64 7.30 -11.92
N GLY A 348 -5.05 8.56 -11.96
CA GLY A 348 -5.54 9.25 -13.16
C GLY A 348 -4.87 10.61 -13.35
N ARG A 349 -4.88 11.14 -14.58
CA ARG A 349 -4.37 12.50 -14.90
C ARG A 349 -5.40 13.58 -14.59
N SER A 350 -6.68 13.24 -14.65
CA SER A 350 -7.79 14.16 -14.35
C SER A 350 -8.76 13.54 -13.35
N ASP A 351 -9.63 14.38 -12.78
CA ASP A 351 -10.70 13.91 -11.91
C ASP A 351 -11.69 12.99 -12.67
N GLU A 352 -11.95 13.29 -13.94
CA GLU A 352 -12.81 12.47 -14.80
C GLU A 352 -12.23 11.07 -15.05
N GLU A 353 -10.94 10.99 -15.39
CA GLU A 353 -10.25 9.71 -15.59
C GLU A 353 -10.25 8.89 -14.30
N LEU A 354 -9.99 9.53 -13.16
CA LEU A 354 -10.00 8.86 -11.86
C LEU A 354 -11.40 8.35 -11.47
N VAL A 355 -12.44 9.12 -11.76
CA VAL A 355 -13.84 8.75 -11.53
C VAL A 355 -14.25 7.57 -12.41
N ALA A 356 -13.90 7.59 -13.70
CA ALA A 356 -14.16 6.48 -14.61
C ALA A 356 -13.46 5.20 -14.17
N ALA A 357 -12.14 5.27 -13.91
CA ALA A 357 -11.36 4.14 -13.43
C ALA A 357 -11.87 3.57 -12.10
N ARG A 358 -12.37 4.43 -11.19
CA ARG A 358 -13.04 3.99 -9.96
C ARG A 358 -14.27 3.13 -10.25
N HIS A 359 -15.17 3.61 -11.10
CA HIS A 359 -16.40 2.87 -11.40
C HIS A 359 -16.07 1.52 -12.04
N GLU A 360 -15.06 1.47 -12.92
CA GLU A 360 -14.53 0.24 -13.48
C GLU A 360 -13.97 -0.70 -12.41
N LEU A 361 -13.13 -0.20 -11.50
CA LEU A 361 -12.58 -0.97 -10.37
C LEU A 361 -13.68 -1.58 -9.51
N GLU A 362 -14.64 -0.76 -9.09
CA GLU A 362 -15.74 -1.18 -8.21
C GLU A 362 -16.67 -2.19 -8.91
N ARG A 363 -16.85 -2.08 -10.23
CA ARG A 363 -17.61 -3.07 -11.01
C ARG A 363 -16.85 -4.37 -11.15
N ALA A 364 -15.55 -4.31 -11.48
CA ALA A 364 -14.68 -5.49 -11.61
C ALA A 364 -14.61 -6.27 -10.29
N ALA A 365 -14.38 -5.57 -9.17
CA ALA A 365 -14.34 -6.18 -7.84
C ALA A 365 -15.65 -6.85 -7.45
N ARG A 366 -16.80 -6.21 -7.73
CA ARG A 366 -18.13 -6.80 -7.52
C ARG A 366 -18.33 -8.08 -8.35
N GLY A 367 -17.85 -8.08 -9.61
CA GLY A 367 -17.92 -9.23 -10.50
C GLY A 367 -17.24 -10.49 -9.95
N VAL A 368 -16.17 -10.32 -9.17
CA VAL A 368 -15.44 -11.42 -8.50
C VAL A 368 -15.68 -11.50 -6.99
N ARG A 369 -16.80 -10.92 -6.51
CA ARG A 369 -17.22 -10.94 -5.10
C ARG A 369 -16.15 -10.44 -4.10
N THR A 370 -15.27 -9.55 -4.57
CA THR A 370 -14.27 -8.87 -3.74
C THR A 370 -14.84 -7.58 -3.20
N GLY A 371 -14.78 -7.40 -1.87
CA GLY A 371 -15.23 -6.18 -1.21
C GLY A 371 -14.11 -5.15 -1.17
N LEU A 372 -14.28 -4.00 -1.83
CA LEU A 372 -13.35 -2.88 -1.74
C LEU A 372 -13.93 -1.77 -0.87
N VAL A 373 -13.09 -1.17 -0.03
CA VAL A 373 -13.44 -0.04 0.84
C VAL A 373 -12.50 1.10 0.51
N ARG A 374 -13.03 2.22 -0.01
CA ARG A 374 -12.22 3.41 -0.28
C ARG A 374 -11.72 3.99 1.04
N LEU A 375 -10.43 4.34 1.10
CA LEU A 375 -9.78 4.90 2.29
C LEU A 375 -10.06 6.41 2.42
N ASP A 376 -11.33 6.77 2.58
CA ASP A 376 -11.73 8.17 2.76
C ASP A 376 -11.07 8.78 3.98
N ARG A 377 -10.38 9.92 3.80
CA ARG A 377 -9.57 10.64 4.79
C ARG A 377 -8.33 9.88 5.25
N GLU A 378 -7.97 8.82 4.55
CA GLU A 378 -6.84 7.93 4.86
C GLU A 378 -6.04 7.65 3.58
N GLN A 379 -5.97 8.64 2.68
CA GLN A 379 -5.37 8.47 1.36
C GLN A 379 -3.84 8.44 1.42
N VAL A 380 -3.21 9.26 2.28
CA VAL A 380 -1.76 9.19 2.52
C VAL A 380 -1.36 7.83 3.11
N PRO A 381 -1.98 7.34 4.21
CA PRO A 381 -1.75 5.98 4.69
C PRO A 381 -1.94 4.92 3.60
N GLY A 382 -3.02 5.01 2.82
CA GLY A 382 -3.27 4.09 1.72
C GLY A 382 -2.20 4.14 0.62
N VAL A 383 -1.72 5.34 0.27
CA VAL A 383 -0.63 5.52 -0.68
C VAL A 383 0.63 4.83 -0.17
N LEU A 384 1.05 5.09 1.07
CA LEU A 384 2.21 4.44 1.69
C LEU A 384 2.06 2.91 1.73
N ALA A 385 0.86 2.41 2.04
CA ALA A 385 0.52 0.98 2.02
C ALA A 385 0.63 0.31 0.63
N THR A 386 0.68 1.09 -0.45
CA THR A 386 0.79 0.60 -1.83
C THR A 386 2.15 0.87 -2.48
N LEU A 387 3.02 1.64 -1.82
CA LEU A 387 4.42 1.77 -2.21
C LEU A 387 5.20 0.56 -1.70
N PRO A 388 6.30 0.14 -2.36
CA PRO A 388 7.16 -0.95 -1.90
C PRO A 388 7.97 -0.54 -0.67
N LEU A 389 7.29 -0.37 0.47
CA LEU A 389 7.83 0.04 1.76
C LEU A 389 7.74 -1.07 2.82
N GLY A 390 7.09 -2.19 2.48
CA GLY A 390 6.85 -3.30 3.40
C GLY A 390 5.44 -3.35 3.97
N GLY A 391 4.56 -2.42 3.64
CA GLY A 391 3.18 -2.35 4.11
C GLY A 391 2.85 -1.04 4.85
N ALA A 392 1.61 -0.90 5.27
CA ALA A 392 1.15 0.24 6.07
C ALA A 392 1.53 0.07 7.55
N ARG A 393 1.61 1.18 8.28
CA ARG A 393 1.45 1.21 9.74
C ARG A 393 0.04 1.63 10.10
#